data_AF-A0A1V5KRQ9-F1
#
_entry.id   AF-A0A1V5KRQ9-F1
#
_cell.length_a   1.000
_cell.length_b   1.000
_cell.length_c   1.000
_cell.angle_alpha   90.00
_cell.angle_beta   90.00
_cell.angle_gamma   90.00
#
_symmetry.space_group_name_H-M   'P 1'
#
loop_
_entity.id
_entity.type
_entity.pdbx_description
1 polymer ?
#
loop_
_entity_poly.entity_id
_entity_poly.type
_entity_poly.pdbx_seq_one_letter_code
_entity_poly.pdbx_strand_id
1 'polypeptide(L)' 'MEEAVAGVRMVVEGIRTTKAARKLSAGHTVEMPITEQIFRVLFEGLQPETAVLKLMTRGKTREMEEVAALCW' A
#
# COMPACT_ATOMS: atom_id res chain seq x y z
N MET A 1 -7.20 -10.80 -14.53
CA MET A 1 -7.93 -10.25 -13.36
C MET A 1 -9.21 -11.03 -13.12
N GLU A 2 -10.03 -11.27 -14.15
CA GLU A 2 -11.24 -12.11 -14.05
C GLU A 2 -10.95 -13.58 -13.70
N GLU A 3 -9.86 -14.17 -14.21
CA GLU A 3 -9.51 -15.57 -13.93
C GLU A 3 -9.05 -15.83 -12.48
N ALA A 4 -8.38 -14.86 -11.84
CA ALA A 4 -7.94 -14.99 -10.44
C ALA A 4 -9.10 -14.91 -9.45
N VAL A 5 -10.17 -14.21 -9.81
CA VAL A 5 -11.41 -14.11 -9.01
C VAL A 5 -12.29 -15.35 -9.19
N ALA A 6 -12.25 -15.98 -10.38
CA ALA A 6 -13.08 -17.16 -10.67
C ALA A 6 -12.65 -18.43 -9.91
N GLY A 7 -11.36 -18.58 -9.57
CA GLY A 7 -10.86 -19.74 -8.82
C GLY A 7 -11.06 -19.67 -7.30
N VAL A 8 -11.22 -18.46 -6.75
CA VAL A 8 -11.35 -18.24 -5.31
C VAL A 8 -12.77 -17.77 -5.03
N ARG A 9 -13.63 -18.69 -4.60
CA ARG A 9 -15.03 -18.46 -4.21
C ARG A 9 -15.14 -17.70 -2.86
N MET A 10 -14.22 -16.77 -2.62
CA MET A 10 -14.14 -15.91 -1.46
C MET A 10 -14.20 -14.49 -2.02
N VAL A 11 -15.15 -13.68 -1.55
CA VAL A 11 -15.15 -12.25 -1.83
C VAL A 11 -13.75 -11.75 -1.53
N VAL A 12 -13.03 -11.24 -2.52
CA VAL A 12 -11.65 -10.74 -2.32
C VAL A 12 -11.77 -9.45 -1.51
N GLU A 13 -11.96 -9.57 -0.19
CA GLU A 13 -12.16 -8.48 0.75
C GLU A 13 -11.04 -7.45 0.62
N GLY A 14 -9.82 -7.91 0.31
CA GLY A 14 -8.66 -7.07 0.05
C GLY A 14 -8.91 -5.93 -0.94
N ILE A 15 -9.68 -6.14 -2.02
CA ILE A 15 -9.95 -5.08 -3.02
C ILE A 15 -10.78 -3.95 -2.40
N ARG A 16 -11.82 -4.30 -1.65
CA ARG A 16 -12.70 -3.31 -1.00
C ARG A 16 -11.99 -2.63 0.17
N THR A 17 -11.25 -3.41 0.96
CA THR A 17 -10.48 -2.91 2.11
C THR A 17 -9.38 -1.97 1.69
N THR A 18 -8.62 -2.27 0.63
CA THR A 18 -7.59 -1.35 0.11
C THR A 18 -8.19 0.00 -0.30
N LYS A 19 -9.36 -0.01 -0.96
CA LYS A 19 -10.05 1.23 -1.34
C LYS A 19 -10.52 2.05 -0.12
N ALA A 20 -11.05 1.38 0.90
CA ALA A 20 -11.45 2.02 2.15
C ALA A 20 -10.25 2.58 2.92
N ALA A 21 -9.18 1.80 3.05
CA ALA A 21 -7.95 2.18 3.74
C ALA A 21 -7.27 3.39 3.08
N ARG A 22 -7.18 3.44 1.75
CA ARG A 22 -6.65 4.59 1.01
C ARG A 22 -7.50 5.85 1.20
N LYS A 23 -8.84 5.69 1.23
CA LYS A 23 -9.76 6.81 1.49
C LYS A 23 -9.61 7.34 2.91
N LEU A 24 -9.45 6.45 3.89
CA LEU A 24 -9.21 6.80 5.28
C LEU A 24 -7.87 7.55 5.43
N SER A 25 -6.78 7.01 4.86
CA SER A 25 -5.46 7.63 4.95
C SER A 25 -5.44 9.03 4.33
N ALA A 26 -6.12 9.21 3.18
CA ALA A 26 -6.28 10.52 2.55
C ALA A 26 -7.07 11.51 3.41
N GLY A 27 -8.13 11.06 4.10
CA GLY A 27 -8.92 11.90 5.00
C GLY A 27 -8.18 12.31 6.27
N HIS A 28 -7.27 11.48 6.75
CA HIS A 28 -6.47 11.74 7.95
C HIS A 28 -5.09 12.33 7.65
N THR A 29 -4.75 12.59 6.38
CA THR A 29 -3.42 13.05 5.94
C THR A 29 -2.29 12.13 6.44
N VAL A 30 -2.57 10.82 6.50
CA VAL A 30 -1.59 9.81 6.92
C VAL A 30 -0.94 9.20 5.69
N GLU A 31 0.39 9.18 5.66
CA GLU A 31 1.13 8.54 4.57
C GLU A 31 1.05 7.02 4.70
N MET A 32 0.42 6.36 3.72
CA MET A 32 0.32 4.89 3.65
C MET A 32 0.89 4.37 2.32
N PRO A 33 2.23 4.36 2.17
CA PRO A 33 2.89 4.11 0.90
C PRO A 33 2.62 2.70 0.35
N ILE A 34 2.50 1.69 1.22
CA ILE A 34 2.18 0.31 0.83
C ILE A 34 0.76 0.24 0.27
N THR A 35 -0.22 0.77 1.00
CA THR A 35 -1.63 0.78 0.60
C THR A 35 -1.85 1.57 -0.68
N GLU A 36 -1.14 2.69 -0.85
CA GLU A 36 -1.18 3.47 -2.09
C GLU A 36 -0.64 2.65 -3.27
N GLN A 37 0.50 1.98 -3.12
CA GLN A 37 1.01 1.12 -4.21
C GLN A 37 0.07 -0.03 -4.55
N ILE A 38 -0.53 -0.68 -3.55
CA ILE A 38 -1.53 -1.74 -3.77
C ILE A 38 -2.77 -1.17 -4.49
N PHE A 39 -3.24 0.01 -4.11
CA PHE A 39 -4.35 0.69 -4.77
C PHE A 39 -4.02 0.94 -6.26
N ARG A 40 -2.82 1.41 -6.58
CA ARG A 40 -2.40 1.68 -7.96
C ARG A 40 -2.32 0.41 -8.81
N VAL A 41 -1.85 -0.70 -8.23
CA VAL A 41 -1.81 -1.99 -8.93
C VAL A 41 -3.23 -2.51 -9.21
N LEU A 42 -4.12 -2.41 -8.22
CA LEU A 42 -5.48 -2.94 -8.32
C LEU A 42 -6.44 -2.08 -9.16
N PHE A 43 -6.27 -0.74 -9.14
CA PHE A 43 -7.25 0.19 -9.73
C PHE A 43 -6.67 1.10 -10.82
N GLU A 44 -5.36 1.28 -10.89
CA GLU A 44 -4.71 2.15 -11.88
C GLU A 44 -3.87 1.37 -12.90
N GLY A 45 -3.86 0.03 -12.83
CA GLY A 45 -3.14 -0.83 -13.77
C GLY A 45 -1.62 -0.75 -13.64
N LEU A 46 -1.09 -0.26 -12.52
CA LEU A 46 0.35 -0.23 -12.28
C LEU A 46 0.90 -1.66 -12.23
N GLN A 47 2.01 -1.91 -12.93
CA GLN A 47 2.66 -3.23 -12.85
C GLN A 47 3.17 -3.49 -11.42
N PRO A 48 2.92 -4.69 -10.84
CA PRO A 48 3.35 -5.03 -9.49
C PRO A 48 4.86 -4.83 -9.25
N GLU A 49 5.68 -5.17 -10.24
CA GLU A 49 7.14 -5.00 -10.22
C GLU A 49 7.53 -3.52 -10.06
N THR A 50 6.84 -2.63 -10.77
CA THR A 50 7.04 -1.18 -10.66
C THR A 50 6.59 -0.67 -9.29
N ALA A 51 5.49 -1.20 -8.76
CA ALA A 51 4.98 -0.83 -7.44
C ALA A 51 5.97 -1.22 -6.33
N VAL A 52 6.55 -2.42 -6.41
CA VAL A 52 7.60 -2.88 -5.49
C VAL A 52 8.86 -2.03 -5.64
N LEU A 53 9.30 -1.75 -6.87
CA LEU A 53 10.47 -0.89 -7.10
C LEU A 53 10.28 0.50 -6.48
N LYS A 54 9.09 1.10 -6.60
CA LYS A 54 8.75 2.38 -5.97
C LYS A 54 8.78 2.34 -4.45
N LEU A 55 8.40 1.21 -3.84
CA LEU A 55 8.52 1.03 -2.39
C LEU A 55 9.97 0.90 -1.95
N MET A 56 10.77 0.15 -2.70
CA MET A 56 12.17 -0.12 -2.36
C MET A 56 13.10 1.08 -2.63
N THR A 57 12.74 1.94 -3.59
CA THR A 57 13.46 3.17 -3.91
C THR A 57 12.91 4.40 -3.19
N ARG A 58 11.92 4.22 -2.31
CA ARG A 58 11.39 5.30 -1.48
C ARG A 58 12.49 5.87 -0.60
N GLY A 59 12.48 7.19 -0.40
CA GLY A 59 13.34 7.84 0.59
C GLY A 59 13.14 7.21 1.96
N LYS A 60 14.24 7.10 2.73
CA LYS A 60 14.18 6.53 4.10
C LYS A 60 13.17 7.32 4.92
N THR A 61 12.17 6.64 5.48
CA THR A 61 11.38 7.23 6.56
C THR A 61 12.31 7.44 7.76
N ARG A 62 12.18 8.57 8.46
CA ARG A 62 12.92 8.84 9.71
C ARG A 62 12.38 7.98 10.86
N GLU A 63 12.44 6.66 10.73
CA GLU A 63 12.02 5.72 11.77
C GLU A 63 13.12 5.51 12.82
N MET A 64 14.40 5.65 12.44
CA MET A 64 15.54 5.39 13.33
C MET A 64 16.04 6.62 14.11
N GLU A 65 15.70 7.85 13.72
CA GLU A 65 16.20 9.05 14.41
C GLU A 65 15.52 9.27 15.77
N GLU A 66 14.22 8.96 15.89
CA GLU A 66 13.49 9.09 17.17
C GLU A 66 13.92 8.02 18.19
N VAL A 67 14.22 6.80 17.74
CA VAL A 67 14.67 5.71 18.62
C VAL A 67 16.13 5.92 19.05
N ALA A 68 16.98 6.49 18.18
CA ALA A 68 18.36 6.84 18.53
C ALA A 68 18.45 8.02 19.50
N ALA A 69 17.54 9.00 19.41
CA ALA A 69 17.49 10.16 20.29
C ALA A 69 17.01 9.85 21.72
N LEU A 70 16.35 8.71 21.94
CA LEU A 70 15.91 8.24 23.26
C LEU A 70 16.98 7.45 24.03
N CYS A 71 18.13 7.15 23.39
CA CYS A 71 19.24 6.40 23.97
C CYS A 71 20.49 7.27 24.27
N TRP A 72 20.33 8.58 24.42
CA TRP A 72 21.35 9.47 25.00
C TRP A 72 20.75 10.21 26.21
#